data_AF-W1YG04-F1
#
_entry.id   AF-W1YG04-F1
#
_cell.length_a   1.000
_cell.length_b   1.000
_cell.length_c   1.000
_cell.angle_alpha   90.00
_cell.angle_beta   90.00
_cell.angle_gamma   90.00
#
_symmetry.space_group_name_H-M   'P 1'
#
loop_
_entity.id
_entity.type
_entity.pdbx_description
1 polymer ?
#
loop_
_entity_poly.entity_id
_entity_poly.type
_entity_poly.pdbx_seq_one_letter_code
_entity_poly.pdbx_strand_id
1 'polypeptide(L)'
;VVPYATSYRENRIVLDAASLKRNVDLENAVVNVVPTKGALVLAEFNAHAGARVLMKTSKQGIPLRFGAIATLDGIQTNSGIIDDDGSLYMSGLPAQGAITVRWGEAPDQICHISYQLTEQQI
;
A
#
# COMPACT_ATOMS: atom_id res chain seq x y z
N VAL A 1 0.46 -20.54 12.49
CA VAL A 1 1.50 -20.66 13.55
C VAL A 1 2.72 -21.32 12.94
N VAL A 2 3.91 -20.74 13.11
CA VAL A 2 5.17 -21.33 12.64
C VAL A 2 5.74 -22.19 13.78
N PRO A 3 5.96 -23.51 13.59
CA PRO A 3 6.33 -24.41 14.67
C PRO A 3 7.81 -24.31 15.08
N TYR A 4 8.68 -23.71 14.26
CA TYR A 4 10.12 -23.66 14.50
C TYR A 4 10.65 -22.23 14.32
N ALA A 5 11.34 -21.73 15.35
CA ALA A 5 12.12 -20.48 15.33
C ALA A 5 13.33 -20.64 16.25
N THR A 6 14.48 -20.08 15.87
CA THR A 6 15.71 -20.16 16.67
C THR A 6 15.74 -19.04 17.70
N SER A 7 15.88 -19.38 18.98
CA SER A 7 15.96 -18.39 20.06
C SER A 7 17.23 -17.53 19.96
N TYR A 8 17.11 -16.26 20.36
CA TYR A 8 18.17 -15.24 20.37
C TYR A 8 18.83 -15.00 19.01
N ARG A 9 18.15 -15.37 17.92
CA ARG A 9 18.59 -15.13 16.55
C ARG A 9 17.46 -14.48 15.76
N GLU A 10 17.84 -13.78 14.71
CA GLU A 10 16.89 -13.27 13.74
C GLU A 10 16.24 -14.42 12.98
N ASN A 11 14.92 -14.44 12.98
CA ASN A 11 14.10 -15.36 12.21
C ASN A 11 13.32 -14.55 11.18
N ARG A 12 13.60 -14.81 9.89
CA ARG A 12 12.95 -14.17 8.77
C ARG A 12 11.67 -14.92 8.40
N ILE A 13 10.52 -14.30 8.65
CA ILE A 13 9.20 -14.85 8.31
C ILE A 13 8.74 -14.19 7.01
N VAL A 14 8.39 -15.01 6.02
CA VAL A 14 7.99 -14.55 4.69
C VAL A 14 6.63 -15.12 4.34
N LEU A 15 5.74 -14.27 3.84
CA LEU A 15 4.52 -14.68 3.18
C LEU A 15 4.73 -14.71 1.67
N ASP A 16 4.24 -15.78 1.03
CA ASP A 16 4.26 -15.88 -0.43
C ASP A 16 3.18 -14.98 -1.03
N ALA A 17 3.59 -13.84 -1.57
CA ALA A 17 2.69 -12.87 -2.20
C ALA A 17 1.94 -13.46 -3.42
N ALA A 18 2.48 -14.50 -4.08
CA ALA A 18 1.81 -15.16 -5.20
C ALA A 18 0.61 -16.01 -4.76
N SER A 19 0.57 -16.43 -3.48
CA SER A 19 -0.53 -17.20 -2.91
C SER A 19 -1.70 -16.33 -2.43
N LEU A 20 -1.54 -15.00 -2.43
CA LEU A 20 -2.58 -14.08 -1.99
C LEU A 20 -3.75 -14.05 -2.96
N LYS A 21 -4.94 -13.73 -2.43
CA LYS A 21 -6.10 -13.41 -3.27
C LYS A 21 -5.79 -12.17 -4.10
N ARG A 22 -6.38 -12.07 -5.29
CA ARG A 22 -6.16 -10.94 -6.22
C ARG A 22 -6.39 -9.56 -5.59
N ASN A 23 -7.34 -9.48 -4.67
CA ASN A 23 -7.75 -8.26 -3.98
C ASN A 23 -7.06 -8.08 -2.62
N VAL A 24 -5.91 -8.70 -2.40
CA VAL A 24 -5.13 -8.55 -1.17
C VAL A 24 -3.70 -8.24 -1.55
N ASP A 25 -3.14 -7.22 -0.90
CA ASP A 25 -1.74 -6.85 -1.01
C ASP A 25 -1.12 -6.73 0.40
N LEU A 26 0.19 -6.86 0.50
CA LEU A 26 0.92 -6.72 1.76
C LEU A 26 1.83 -5.49 1.67
N GLU A 27 1.84 -4.66 2.71
CA GLU A 27 2.80 -3.56 2.81
C GLU A 27 4.24 -4.10 2.84
N ASN A 28 4.46 -5.14 3.64
CA ASN A 28 5.72 -5.88 3.71
C ASN A 28 5.42 -7.38 3.74
N ALA A 29 5.96 -8.15 2.80
CA ALA A 29 5.83 -9.61 2.78
C ALA A 29 6.85 -10.33 3.68
N VAL A 30 7.75 -9.58 4.33
CA VAL A 30 8.87 -10.08 5.12
C VAL A 30 8.87 -9.39 6.48
N VAL A 31 8.91 -10.17 7.55
CA VAL A 31 9.01 -9.68 8.93
C VAL A 31 10.11 -10.44 9.65
N ASN A 32 10.98 -9.72 10.35
CA ASN A 32 12.08 -10.31 11.13
C ASN A 32 11.75 -10.23 12.62
N VAL A 33 11.90 -11.36 13.32
CA VAL A 33 11.65 -11.46 14.76
C VAL A 33 12.84 -12.10 15.50
N VAL A 34 13.09 -11.68 16.74
CA VAL A 34 14.15 -12.21 17.60
C VAL A 34 13.53 -12.75 18.90
N PRO A 35 13.06 -14.01 18.94
CA PRO A 35 12.41 -14.58 20.12
C PRO A 35 13.44 -14.95 21.19
N THR A 36 13.12 -14.76 22.46
CA THR A 36 13.86 -15.40 23.57
C THR A 36 13.46 -16.87 23.70
N LYS A 37 14.16 -17.64 24.54
CA LYS A 37 13.86 -19.07 24.72
C LYS A 37 12.44 -19.27 25.28
N GLY A 38 11.63 -20.03 24.55
CA GLY A 38 10.23 -20.32 24.93
C GLY A 38 9.25 -19.18 24.67
N ALA A 39 9.68 -18.07 24.05
CA ALA A 39 8.79 -16.95 23.74
C ALA A 39 7.84 -17.29 22.58
N LEU A 40 6.59 -16.87 22.73
CA LEU A 40 5.65 -16.72 21.63
C LEU A 40 5.76 -15.29 21.11
N VAL A 41 6.07 -15.12 19.82
CA VAL A 41 6.26 -13.80 19.20
C VAL A 41 5.24 -13.61 18.08
N LEU A 42 4.66 -12.41 18.02
CA LEU A 42 3.79 -11.98 16.93
C LEU A 42 4.66 -11.48 15.76
N ALA A 43 4.48 -12.08 14.58
CA ALA A 43 4.96 -11.52 13.32
C ALA A 43 3.76 -10.86 12.62
N GLU A 44 3.70 -9.53 12.64
CA GLU A 44 2.58 -8.74 12.14
C GLU A 44 2.78 -8.39 10.66
N PHE A 45 1.77 -8.65 9.84
CA PHE A 45 1.76 -8.32 8.42
C PHE A 45 0.58 -7.40 8.14
N ASN A 46 0.84 -6.17 7.71
CA ASN A 46 -0.19 -5.23 7.30
C ASN A 46 -0.69 -5.60 5.91
N ALA A 47 -1.94 -6.06 5.84
CA ALA A 47 -2.58 -6.44 4.59
C ALA A 47 -3.64 -5.40 4.18
N HIS A 48 -3.61 -5.00 2.92
CA HIS A 48 -4.60 -4.14 2.29
C HIS A 48 -5.57 -4.99 1.47
N ALA A 49 -6.80 -5.12 1.96
CA ALA A 49 -7.88 -5.81 1.25
C ALA A 49 -8.68 -4.81 0.39
N GLY A 50 -8.75 -5.06 -0.91
CA GLY A 50 -9.42 -4.21 -1.90
C GLY A 50 -8.72 -4.27 -3.25
N ALA A 51 -9.17 -3.44 -4.18
CA ALA A 51 -8.62 -3.40 -5.53
C ALA A 51 -7.16 -2.92 -5.53
N ARG A 52 -6.39 -3.43 -6.51
CA ARG A 52 -5.01 -3.01 -6.80
C ARG A 52 -5.03 -2.25 -8.12
N VAL A 53 -4.64 -0.98 -8.09
CA VAL A 53 -4.76 -0.11 -9.26
C VAL A 53 -3.44 0.57 -9.53
N LEU A 54 -3.01 0.50 -10.79
CA LEU A 54 -2.00 1.37 -11.37
C LEU A 54 -2.73 2.38 -12.27
N MET A 55 -2.68 3.66 -11.92
CA MET A 55 -3.40 4.72 -12.63
C MET A 55 -2.45 5.81 -13.10
N LYS A 56 -2.75 6.43 -14.24
CA LYS A 56 -2.10 7.67 -14.69
C LYS A 56 -2.76 8.86 -14.02
N THR A 57 -1.96 9.73 -13.43
CA THR A 57 -2.45 10.92 -12.73
C THR A 57 -2.07 12.18 -13.48
N SER A 58 -3.00 13.13 -13.57
CA SER A 58 -2.73 14.43 -14.20
C SER A 58 -3.62 15.52 -13.61
N LYS A 59 -3.12 16.75 -13.62
CA LYS A 59 -3.86 17.98 -13.30
C LYS A 59 -3.86 18.85 -14.55
N GLN A 60 -5.04 19.09 -15.13
CA GLN A 60 -5.21 19.88 -16.36
C GLN A 60 -4.37 19.33 -17.54
N GLY A 61 -4.27 18.01 -17.66
CA GLY A 61 -3.50 17.34 -18.71
C GLY A 61 -1.98 17.26 -18.46
N ILE A 62 -1.48 17.87 -17.38
CA ILE A 62 -0.07 17.79 -16.98
C ILE A 62 0.07 16.66 -15.94
N PRO A 63 0.96 15.68 -16.13
CA PRO A 63 1.22 14.63 -15.15
C PRO A 63 1.57 15.20 -13.77
N LEU A 64 1.14 14.52 -12.71
CA LEU A 64 1.56 14.89 -11.36
C LEU A 64 3.06 14.62 -11.17
N ARG A 65 3.69 15.38 -10.26
CA ARG A 65 5.14 15.35 -10.07
C ARG A 65 5.59 14.08 -9.36
N PHE A 66 6.76 13.58 -9.75
CA PHE A 66 7.47 12.53 -9.02
C PHE A 66 7.58 12.86 -7.53
N GLY A 67 7.36 11.86 -6.68
CA GLY A 67 7.46 11.99 -5.23
C GLY A 67 6.26 12.68 -4.56
N ALA A 68 5.23 13.07 -5.32
CA ALA A 68 3.98 13.53 -4.72
C ALA A 68 3.32 12.40 -3.92
N ILE A 69 2.84 12.71 -2.73
CA ILE A 69 2.21 11.74 -1.83
C ILE A 69 0.71 11.72 -2.09
N ALA A 70 0.19 10.55 -2.41
CA ALA A 70 -1.23 10.27 -2.57
C ALA A 70 -1.77 9.56 -1.34
N THR A 71 -2.90 10.01 -0.80
CA THR A 71 -3.55 9.40 0.36
C THR A 71 -5.02 9.15 0.05
N LEU A 72 -5.53 7.96 0.38
CA LEU A 72 -6.95 7.65 0.27
C LEU A 72 -7.74 8.44 1.33
N ASP A 73 -8.74 9.20 0.91
CA ASP A 73 -9.55 10.00 1.82
C ASP A 73 -10.29 9.08 2.81
N GLY A 74 -10.20 9.41 4.10
CA GLY A 74 -10.76 8.61 5.20
C GLY A 74 -9.85 7.47 5.71
N ILE A 75 -8.80 7.09 4.98
CA ILE A 75 -7.85 6.03 5.39
C ILE A 75 -6.41 6.53 5.23
N GLN A 76 -5.92 7.24 6.25
CA GLN A 76 -4.59 7.87 6.22
C GLN A 76 -3.43 6.89 6.05
N THR A 77 -3.60 5.63 6.48
CA THR A 77 -2.59 4.58 6.35
C THR A 77 -2.50 4.02 4.93
N ASN A 78 -3.50 4.25 4.07
CA ASN A 78 -3.46 3.83 2.68
C ASN A 78 -2.94 4.98 1.81
N SER A 79 -1.64 4.96 1.55
CA SER A 79 -0.95 5.97 0.76
C SER A 79 -0.08 5.35 -0.33
N GLY A 80 0.26 6.17 -1.32
CA GLY A 80 1.13 5.82 -2.44
C GLY A 80 1.94 7.03 -2.87
N ILE A 81 2.88 6.80 -3.79
CA ILE A 81 3.77 7.83 -4.31
C ILE A 81 3.62 7.87 -5.83
N ILE A 82 3.60 9.09 -6.39
CA ILE A 82 3.63 9.29 -7.84
C ILE A 82 5.03 8.99 -8.38
N ASP A 83 5.11 8.10 -9.37
CA ASP A 83 6.35 7.74 -10.06
C ASP A 83 6.73 8.77 -11.14
N ASP A 84 7.89 8.59 -11.77
CA ASP A 84 8.50 9.55 -12.70
C ASP A 84 7.67 9.79 -13.96
N ASP A 85 6.91 8.78 -14.37
CA ASP A 85 6.00 8.82 -15.52
C ASP A 85 4.56 9.27 -15.16
N GLY A 86 4.36 9.79 -13.94
CA GLY A 86 3.08 10.26 -13.42
C GLY A 86 2.10 9.15 -13.02
N SER A 87 2.57 7.89 -12.90
CA SER A 87 1.75 6.78 -12.43
C SER A 87 1.65 6.72 -10.92
N LEU A 88 0.51 6.22 -10.43
CA LEU A 88 0.25 5.94 -9.02
C LEU A 88 -0.17 4.49 -8.87
N TYR A 89 0.56 3.74 -8.03
CA TYR A 89 0.13 2.44 -7.55
C TYR A 89 -0.49 2.58 -6.16
N MET A 90 -1.69 2.01 -5.97
CA MET A 90 -2.32 1.86 -4.66
C MET A 90 -3.05 0.51 -4.59
N SER A 91 -3.07 -0.09 -3.39
CA SER A 91 -3.79 -1.32 -3.09
C SER A 91 -4.80 -1.11 -1.96
N GLY A 92 -5.74 -2.04 -1.79
CA GLY A 92 -6.80 -1.88 -0.79
C GLY A 92 -7.79 -0.77 -1.10
N LEU A 93 -7.95 -0.39 -2.37
CA LEU A 93 -8.91 0.62 -2.77
C LEU A 93 -10.34 0.05 -2.72
N PRO A 94 -11.33 0.77 -2.16
CA PRO A 94 -12.74 0.46 -2.36
C PRO A 94 -13.15 0.62 -3.84
N ALA A 95 -14.37 0.19 -4.20
CA ALA A 95 -14.86 0.31 -5.57
C ALA A 95 -14.99 1.78 -6.05
N GLN A 96 -15.11 2.73 -5.14
CA GLN A 96 -15.14 4.15 -5.43
C GLN A 96 -14.57 4.93 -4.24
N GLY A 97 -13.98 6.09 -4.50
CA GLY A 97 -13.43 6.94 -3.46
C GLY A 97 -12.76 8.19 -4.00
N ALA A 98 -12.10 8.90 -3.10
CA ALA A 98 -11.30 10.08 -3.43
C ALA A 98 -9.88 9.92 -2.88
N ILE A 99 -8.90 10.38 -3.65
CA ILE A 99 -7.49 10.36 -3.31
C ILE A 99 -7.01 11.81 -3.30
N THR A 100 -6.40 12.22 -2.20
CA THR A 100 -5.75 13.52 -2.08
C THR A 100 -4.27 13.36 -2.36
N VAL A 101 -3.78 14.04 -3.39
CA VAL A 101 -2.37 14.07 -3.78
C VAL A 101 -1.76 15.42 -3.41
N ARG A 102 -0.61 15.40 -2.73
CA ARG A 102 0.09 16.59 -2.23
C ARG A 102 1.57 16.53 -2.58
N TRP A 103 2.11 17.62 -3.11
CA TRP A 103 3.56 17.82 -3.31
C TRP A 103 4.07 19.11 -2.65
N GLY A 104 3.24 19.72 -1.80
CA GLY A 104 3.57 20.87 -0.98
C GLY A 104 2.34 21.35 -0.19
N GLU A 105 2.47 22.50 0.45
CA GLU A 105 1.46 23.06 1.36
C GLU A 105 0.54 24.09 0.69
N ALA A 106 0.93 24.64 -0.46
CA ALA A 106 0.13 25.65 -1.12
C ALA A 106 -1.11 25.04 -1.79
N PRO A 107 -2.24 25.78 -1.92
CA PRO A 107 -3.48 25.24 -2.50
C PRO A 107 -3.33 24.70 -3.94
N ASP A 108 -2.42 25.28 -4.72
CA ASP A 108 -2.11 24.83 -6.08
C ASP A 108 -1.29 23.53 -6.10
N GLN A 109 -0.70 23.15 -4.96
CA GLN A 109 0.12 21.95 -4.74
C GLN A 109 -0.65 20.74 -4.21
N ILE A 110 -1.98 20.86 -4.16
CA ILE A 110 -2.91 19.81 -3.79
C ILE A 110 -3.78 19.46 -5.00
N CYS A 111 -4.08 18.18 -5.18
CA CYS A 111 -4.96 17.66 -6.21
C CYS A 111 -5.88 16.59 -5.60
N HIS A 112 -7.18 16.69 -5.87
CA HIS A 112 -8.15 15.67 -5.47
C HIS A 112 -8.57 14.87 -6.69
N ILE A 113 -8.44 13.55 -6.60
CA ILE A 113 -8.76 12.60 -7.67
C ILE A 113 -9.94 11.77 -7.18
N SER A 114 -11.10 11.87 -7.84
CA SER A 114 -12.21 10.95 -7.63
C SER A 114 -12.09 9.77 -8.60
N TYR A 115 -12.34 8.56 -8.13
CA TYR A 115 -12.28 7.37 -8.95
C TYR A 115 -13.48 6.46 -8.71
N GLN A 116 -13.79 5.67 -9.74
CA GLN A 116 -14.80 4.61 -9.71
C GLN A 116 -14.28 3.44 -10.53
N LEU A 117 -14.15 2.28 -9.90
CA LEU A 117 -13.66 1.05 -10.48
C LEU A 117 -14.83 0.25 -11.04
N THR A 118 -14.60 -0.38 -12.19
CA THR A 118 -15.52 -1.36 -12.78
C THR A 118 -15.32 -2.74 -12.13
N GLU A 119 -16.28 -3.65 -12.27
CA GLU A 119 -16.17 -5.02 -11.73
C GLU A 119 -14.93 -5.78 -12.20
N GLN A 120 -14.43 -5.47 -13.40
CA GLN A 120 -13.22 -6.07 -13.97
C GLN A 120 -11.93 -5.57 -13.28
N GLN A 121 -12.01 -4.46 -12.55
CA GLN A 121 -10.89 -3.81 -11.86
C GLN A 121 -10.87 -4.12 -10.35
N ILE A 122 -11.82 -4.92 -9.84
CA ILE A 122 -11.96 -5.30 -8.42
C ILE A 122 -11.41 -6.71 -8.16
#